data_AF-A0A660VCU0-F1
#
_entry.id   AF-A0A660VCU0-F1
#
_cell.length_a   1.000
_cell.length_b   1.000
_cell.length_c   1.000
_cell.angle_alpha   90.00
_cell.angle_beta   90.00
_cell.angle_gamma   90.00
#
_symmetry.space_group_name_H-M   'P 1'
#
loop_
_entity.id
_entity.type
_entity.pdbx_description
1 polymer ?
#
loop_
_entity_poly.entity_id
_entity_poly.type
_entity_poly.pdbx_seq_one_letter_code
_entity_poly.pdbx_strand_id
1 'polypeptide(L)'
;MRGVTASVLVAFMTVGLLSVGCSHRSGKHKKELLRITTTALPDGYDGQVGYSATLAATGGTGTYTWNIVSGSLPPNLNLDSSTGVISGDIASTASSNSPYNFTVEVT
;
A
#
# COMPACT_ATOMS: atom_id res chain seq x y z
N MET A 1 -14.31 12.16 19.52
CA MET A 1 -13.96 11.89 18.11
C MET A 1 -13.92 10.39 17.95
N ARG A 2 -14.67 9.81 17.00
CA ARG A 2 -14.66 8.36 16.78
C ARG A 2 -13.49 8.04 15.85
N GLY A 3 -12.70 7.02 16.19
CA GLY A 3 -11.53 6.62 15.42
C GLY A 3 -11.92 5.87 14.14
N VAL A 4 -11.13 6.08 13.09
CA VAL A 4 -11.21 5.41 11.80
C VAL A 4 -9.86 4.75 11.56
N THR A 5 -9.81 3.42 11.52
CA THR A 5 -8.57 2.69 11.26
C THR A 5 -8.58 2.16 9.83
N ALA A 6 -7.49 2.41 9.11
CA ALA A 6 -7.27 1.90 7.76
C ALA A 6 -6.12 0.89 7.77
N SER A 7 -6.39 -0.31 7.27
CA SER A 7 -5.42 -1.41 7.20
C SER A 7 -5.13 -1.79 5.76
N VAL A 8 -3.84 -1.95 5.47
CA VAL A 8 -3.33 -2.30 4.15
C VAL A 8 -3.09 -3.80 4.11
N LEU A 9 -3.80 -4.52 3.25
CA LEU A 9 -3.41 -5.86 2.86
C LEU A 9 -2.58 -5.80 1.59
N VAL A 10 -1.48 -6.56 1.54
CA VAL A 10 -0.60 -6.60 0.38
C VAL A 10 -1.04 -7.73 -0.54
N ALA A 11 -1.37 -7.40 -1.80
CA ALA A 11 -1.49 -8.42 -2.83
C ALA A 11 -0.08 -8.85 -3.23
N PHE A 12 0.34 -10.04 -2.81
CA PHE A 12 1.57 -10.63 -3.29
C PHE A 12 1.38 -11.12 -4.73
N MET A 13 1.56 -10.24 -5.71
CA MET A 13 1.83 -10.68 -7.07
C MET A 13 3.27 -11.18 -7.12
N THR A 14 3.45 -12.47 -6.84
CA THR A 14 4.73 -13.13 -7.08
C THR A 14 4.95 -13.17 -8.59
N VAL A 15 5.67 -12.19 -9.14
CA VAL A 15 6.20 -12.31 -10.50
C VAL A 15 7.29 -13.38 -10.42
N GLY A 16 6.88 -14.61 -10.70
CA GLY A 16 7.73 -15.78 -10.66
C GLY A 16 8.89 -15.63 -11.64
N LEU A 17 10.11 -15.54 -11.12
CA LEU A 17 11.27 -15.96 -11.88
C LEU A 17 11.68 -17.33 -11.33
N LEU A 18 11.16 -18.40 -11.93
CA LEU A 18 11.77 -19.73 -11.84
C LEU A 18 13.15 -19.64 -12.53
N SER A 19 14.18 -19.28 -11.78
CA SER A 19 15.55 -19.57 -12.19
C SER A 19 15.95 -20.92 -11.61
N VAL A 20 15.83 -21.94 -12.46
CA VAL A 20 16.34 -23.30 -12.28
C VAL A 20 17.86 -23.26 -12.06
N GLY A 21 18.35 -24.06 -11.11
CA GLY A 21 19.64 -24.75 -11.24
C GLY A 21 20.91 -24.04 -10.74
N CYS A 22 21.42 -24.54 -9.62
CA CYS A 22 22.80 -24.58 -9.09
C CYS A 22 23.92 -23.78 -9.81
N SER A 23 24.56 -22.81 -9.12
CA SER A 23 26.02 -22.69 -9.09
C SER A 23 26.51 -21.64 -8.07
N HIS A 24 27.66 -21.94 -7.46
CA HIS A 24 28.33 -21.22 -6.38
C HIS A 24 28.96 -19.88 -6.82
N ARG A 25 29.06 -18.97 -5.83
CA ARG A 25 30.07 -17.89 -5.68
C ARG A 25 29.80 -16.52 -6.35
N SER A 26 29.97 -15.48 -5.51
CA SER A 26 30.36 -14.09 -5.83
C SER A 26 29.32 -13.09 -6.36
N GLY A 27 29.15 -11.98 -5.63
CA GLY A 27 28.68 -10.68 -6.15
C GLY A 27 27.26 -10.60 -6.71
N LYS A 28 26.22 -10.93 -5.93
CA LYS A 28 24.84 -10.85 -6.43
C LYS A 28 24.33 -9.41 -6.44
N HIS A 29 24.18 -8.84 -7.64
CA HIS A 29 23.15 -7.85 -7.93
C HIS A 29 21.84 -8.36 -7.32
N LYS A 30 21.48 -7.84 -6.14
CA LYS A 30 20.21 -8.16 -5.51
C LYS A 30 19.15 -7.53 -6.39
N LYS A 31 18.58 -8.31 -7.32
CA LYS A 31 17.20 -8.09 -7.74
C LYS A 31 16.36 -8.27 -6.47
N GLU A 32 16.31 -7.23 -5.65
CA GLU A 32 15.46 -7.21 -4.47
C GLU A 32 14.03 -7.32 -5.01
N LEU A 33 13.29 -8.31 -4.53
CA LEU A 33 11.94 -8.55 -5.01
C LEU A 33 11.09 -7.35 -4.64
N LEU A 34 10.23 -6.92 -5.56
CA LEU A 34 9.29 -5.84 -5.30
C LEU A 34 8.38 -6.26 -4.14
N ARG A 35 8.40 -5.48 -3.07
CA ARG A 35 7.65 -5.77 -1.84
C ARG A 35 7.14 -4.50 -1.20
N ILE A 36 5.86 -4.48 -0.87
CA ILE A 36 5.26 -3.43 -0.04
C ILE A 36 5.68 -3.64 1.40
N THR A 37 6.23 -2.60 2.04
CA THR A 37 6.68 -2.61 3.44
C THR A 37 5.67 -1.97 4.38
N THR A 38 4.75 -1.15 3.87
CA THR A 38 3.63 -0.60 4.65
C THR A 38 2.64 -1.70 5.02
N THR A 39 2.43 -1.90 6.32
CA THR A 39 1.51 -2.90 6.88
C THR A 39 0.25 -2.29 7.49
N ALA A 40 0.31 -1.02 7.89
CA ALA A 40 -0.80 -0.25 8.42
C ALA A 40 -0.61 1.23 8.10
N LEU A 41 -1.70 1.99 8.06
CA LEU A 41 -1.66 3.44 7.95
C LEU A 41 -1.95 4.09 9.31
N PRO A 42 -1.56 5.35 9.52
CA PRO A 42 -1.97 6.11 10.70
C PRO A 42 -3.50 6.11 10.85
N ASP A 43 -3.97 6.02 12.10
CA ASP A 43 -5.39 6.19 12.39
C ASP A 43 -5.87 7.58 11.95
N GLY A 44 -7.08 7.61 11.40
CA GLY A 44 -7.81 8.84 11.10
C GLY A 44 -8.97 9.05 12.07
N TYR A 45 -9.60 10.21 11.99
CA TYR A 45 -10.79 10.53 12.78
C TYR A 45 -11.92 11.03 11.88
N ASP A 46 -13.16 10.79 12.30
CA ASP A 46 -14.34 11.35 11.62
C ASP A 46 -14.20 12.87 11.43
N GLY A 47 -14.30 13.33 10.18
CA GLY A 47 -14.24 14.75 9.84
C GLY A 47 -12.82 15.32 9.83
N GLN A 48 -11.78 14.48 9.88
CA GLN A 48 -10.39 14.92 9.81
C GLN A 48 -10.07 15.50 8.42
N VAL A 49 -9.61 16.76 8.42
CA VAL A 49 -9.18 17.48 7.22
C VAL A 49 -7.69 17.23 6.97
N GLY A 50 -7.32 17.02 5.72
CA GLY A 50 -5.91 16.90 5.30
C GLY A 50 -5.20 15.64 5.80
N TYR A 51 -5.90 14.50 5.86
CA TYR A 51 -5.25 13.22 6.09
C TYR A 51 -4.24 12.95 4.96
N SER A 52 -3.06 12.44 5.32
CA SER A 52 -2.00 12.07 4.37
C SER A 52 -1.18 10.91 4.92
N ALA A 53 -1.06 9.85 4.14
CA ALA A 53 -0.24 8.69 4.46
C ALA A 53 0.43 8.14 3.20
N THR A 54 1.68 7.69 3.29
CA THR A 54 2.44 7.21 2.14
C THR A 54 2.64 5.69 2.20
N LEU A 55 2.33 5.02 1.10
CA LEU A 55 2.69 3.62 0.90
C LEU A 55 4.18 3.51 0.51
N ALA A 56 4.87 2.55 1.13
CA ALA A 56 6.27 2.29 0.91
C ALA A 56 6.45 0.88 0.33
N ALA A 57 7.30 0.79 -0.69
CA ALA A 57 7.76 -0.47 -1.26
C ALA A 57 9.29 -0.43 -1.44
N THR A 58 9.91 -1.60 -1.42
CA THR A 58 11.34 -1.78 -1.72
C THR A 58 11.53 -2.83 -2.80
N GLY A 59 12.71 -2.85 -3.42
CA GLY A 59 13.03 -3.76 -4.51
C GLY A 59 12.36 -3.40 -5.84
N GLY A 60 12.30 -4.34 -6.77
CA GLY A 60 11.91 -4.07 -8.14
C GLY A 60 12.92 -3.20 -8.89
N THR A 61 12.63 -2.93 -10.16
CA THR A 61 13.42 -2.03 -11.01
C THR A 61 12.45 -1.20 -11.84
N GLY A 62 12.53 0.12 -11.75
CA GLY A 62 11.66 1.03 -12.51
C GLY A 62 10.84 1.96 -11.61
N THR A 63 9.88 2.63 -12.22
CA THR A 63 8.93 3.52 -11.54
C THR A 63 7.82 2.69 -10.91
N TYR A 64 7.55 2.89 -9.62
CA TYR A 64 6.45 2.22 -8.93
C TYR A 64 5.10 2.83 -9.33
N THR A 65 4.16 1.97 -9.72
CA THR A 65 2.75 2.35 -9.91
C THR A 65 1.89 1.62 -8.89
N TRP A 66 1.10 2.37 -8.13
CA TRP A 66 0.24 1.88 -7.06
C TRP A 66 -1.21 1.79 -7.52
N ASN A 67 -1.88 0.70 -7.16
CA ASN A 67 -3.29 0.51 -7.46
C ASN A 67 -4.01 -0.22 -6.32
N ILE A 68 -5.30 0.07 -6.12
CA ILE A 68 -6.16 -0.64 -5.17
C ILE A 68 -6.87 -1.77 -5.93
N VAL A 69 -6.56 -3.01 -5.57
CA VAL A 69 -7.13 -4.20 -6.21
C VAL A 69 -8.42 -4.69 -5.55
N SER A 70 -8.60 -4.40 -4.26
CA SER A 70 -9.83 -4.76 -3.55
C SER A 70 -10.02 -3.92 -2.28
N GLY A 71 -11.26 -3.92 -1.77
CA GLY A 71 -11.65 -3.10 -0.63
C GLY A 71 -11.82 -1.63 -1.00
N SER A 72 -11.85 -0.76 0.01
CA SER A 72 -12.12 0.67 -0.19
C SER A 72 -11.42 1.51 0.86
N LEU A 73 -10.93 2.67 0.45
CA LEU A 73 -10.48 3.71 1.37
C LEU A 73 -11.68 4.34 2.09
N PRO A 74 -11.45 4.97 3.26
CA PRO A 74 -12.41 5.89 3.86
C PRO A 74 -12.94 6.91 2.83
N PRO A 75 -14.23 7.32 2.92
CA PRO A 75 -14.80 8.27 1.98
C PRO A 75 -13.98 9.55 1.88
N ASN A 76 -13.85 10.07 0.66
CA ASN A 76 -13.04 11.22 0.24
C ASN A 76 -11.52 11.06 0.35
N LEU A 77 -11.00 9.87 0.68
CA LEU A 77 -9.57 9.58 0.50
C LEU A 77 -9.31 9.04 -0.90
N ASN A 78 -8.20 9.45 -1.50
CA ASN A 78 -7.76 8.99 -2.80
C ASN A 78 -6.29 8.54 -2.75
N LEU A 79 -5.96 7.48 -3.51
CA LEU A 79 -4.59 7.03 -3.72
C LEU A 79 -4.01 7.70 -4.97
N ASP A 80 -2.88 8.38 -4.82
CA ASP A 80 -2.05 8.78 -5.94
C ASP A 80 -1.21 7.58 -6.42
N SER A 81 -1.56 7.07 -7.60
CA SER A 81 -0.90 5.91 -8.21
C SER A 81 0.60 6.10 -8.48
N SER A 82 1.09 7.32 -8.60
CA SER A 82 2.48 7.60 -8.96
C SER A 82 3.38 7.77 -7.73
N THR A 83 2.83 8.30 -6.64
CA THR A 83 3.57 8.59 -5.40
C THR A 83 3.26 7.61 -4.28
N GLY A 84 2.18 6.83 -4.38
CA GLY A 84 1.70 5.97 -3.31
C GLY A 84 1.10 6.73 -2.13
N VAL A 85 0.82 8.03 -2.30
CA VAL A 85 0.24 8.87 -1.24
C VAL A 85 -1.27 8.71 -1.22
N ILE A 86 -1.81 8.38 -0.06
CA ILE A 86 -3.24 8.37 0.24
C ILE A 86 -3.56 9.67 0.97
N SER A 87 -4.37 10.52 0.35
CA SER A 87 -4.70 11.83 0.91
C SER A 87 -6.15 12.22 0.69
N GLY A 88 -6.63 13.14 1.53
CA GLY A 88 -7.98 13.70 1.45
C GLY A 88 -8.58 14.03 2.82
N ASP A 89 -9.89 14.28 2.84
CA ASP A 89 -10.63 14.72 4.03
C ASP A 89 -11.59 13.62 4.50
N ILE A 90 -11.27 12.93 5.58
CA ILE A 90 -12.07 11.81 6.08
C ILE A 90 -13.49 12.29 6.40
N ALA A 91 -14.50 11.65 5.78
CA ALA A 91 -15.89 11.99 6.05
C ALA A 91 -16.25 11.87 7.55
N SER A 92 -17.15 12.73 8.02
CA SER A 92 -17.61 12.77 9.42
C SER A 92 -18.38 11.53 9.88
N THR A 93 -18.72 10.63 8.96
CA THR A 93 -19.44 9.37 9.23
C THR A 93 -18.60 8.14 8.94
N ALA A 94 -17.31 8.30 8.62
CA ALA A 94 -16.44 7.22 8.17
C ALA A 94 -16.30 6.10 9.22
N SER A 95 -16.36 6.41 10.52
CA SER A 95 -16.25 5.42 11.60
C SER A 95 -17.37 4.38 11.60
N SER A 96 -18.47 4.62 10.88
CA SER A 96 -19.58 3.66 10.73
C SER A 96 -19.18 2.38 9.99
N ASN A 97 -18.17 2.48 9.11
CA ASN A 97 -17.68 1.37 8.30
C ASN A 97 -16.24 0.97 8.68
N SER A 98 -15.75 1.44 9.83
CA SER A 98 -14.45 1.04 10.36
C SER A 98 -14.48 -0.42 10.83
N PRO A 99 -13.44 -1.24 10.57
CA PRO A 99 -12.17 -0.87 9.92
C PRO A 99 -12.24 -0.88 8.39
N TYR A 100 -11.50 0.03 7.76
CA TYR A 100 -11.32 0.05 6.31
C TYR A 100 -10.18 -0.88 5.91
N ASN A 101 -10.52 -1.97 5.25
CA ASN A 101 -9.55 -2.92 4.71
C ASN A 101 -9.49 -2.73 3.20
N PHE A 102 -8.30 -2.49 2.68
CA PHE A 102 -8.07 -2.44 1.24
C PHE A 102 -6.78 -3.16 0.89
N THR A 103 -6.73 -3.63 -0.34
CA THR A 103 -5.59 -4.36 -0.86
C THR A 103 -4.96 -3.54 -1.97
N VAL A 104 -3.65 -3.37 -1.89
CA VAL A 104 -2.87 -2.66 -2.90
C VAL A 104 -1.91 -3.59 -3.61
N GLU A 105 -1.68 -3.27 -4.87
CA GLU A 105 -0.59 -3.79 -5.66
C GLU A 105 0.36 -2.66 -6.03
N VAL A 106 1.62 -3.04 -6.26
CA VAL A 106 2.64 -2.16 -6.82
C VAL A 106 3.27 -2.88 -8.00
N THR A 107 3.42 -2.19 -9.13
CA THR A 107 4.05 -2.69 -10.36
C THR A 107 5.24 -1.83 -10.75
#